data_AF-A0A524F870-F1
#
_entry.id   AF-A0A524F870-F1
#
_cell.length_a   1.000
_cell.length_b   1.000
_cell.length_c   1.000
_cell.angle_alpha   90.00
_cell.angle_beta   90.00
_cell.angle_gamma   90.00
#
_symmetry.space_group_name_H-M   'P 1'
#
loop_
_entity.id
_entity.type
_entity.pdbx_description
1 polymer ?
#
loop_
_entity_poly.entity_id
_entity_poly.type
_entity_poly.pdbx_seq_one_letter_code
_entity_poly.pdbx_strand_id
1 'polypeptide(L)'
;MAFVITSVAEFNTIITMLGFIFASVQAATGVYAAFYKKKTAVLRTNETLGRAHRTFGGFSTLLFLMGLFQGVTGFIAALINPAGGETPAFEANRISFNLHVWISFPITVIILWKSYISYFSKKNVFKQGKWLGMATFTSWTIMWVTSAIAFYANVEGMPWSADAGTLHKAPGVLLPPSIWAIVLQILIPFVIGALISLPILVKAHKIEVEKESKRQQKQ
;
A
#
# COMPACT_ATOMS: atom_id res chain seq x y z
N MET A 1 8.17 25.47 -9.81
CA MET A 1 9.13 24.99 -8.78
C MET A 1 9.22 23.48 -8.94
N ALA A 2 10.38 22.93 -9.25
CA ALA A 2 10.53 21.48 -9.43
C ALA A 2 10.50 20.80 -8.06
N PHE A 3 9.68 19.76 -7.91
CA PHE A 3 9.68 18.92 -6.72
C PHE A 3 10.97 18.09 -6.71
N VAL A 4 11.82 18.27 -5.70
CA VAL A 4 13.07 17.53 -5.54
C VAL A 4 12.90 16.57 -4.37
N ILE A 5 13.09 15.29 -4.61
CA ILE A 5 13.11 14.26 -3.56
C ILE A 5 14.38 14.49 -2.73
N THR A 6 14.23 14.69 -1.42
CA THR A 6 15.32 15.13 -0.54
C THR A 6 16.04 13.95 0.12
N SER A 7 15.46 12.75 0.10
CA SER A 7 16.08 11.56 0.70
C SER A 7 15.55 10.23 0.13
N VAL A 8 16.35 9.17 0.34
CA VAL A 8 15.97 7.77 0.09
C VAL A 8 14.74 7.36 0.91
N ALA A 9 14.62 7.88 2.14
CA ALA A 9 13.48 7.64 3.03
C ALA A 9 12.18 8.30 2.51
N GLU A 10 12.29 9.51 1.95
CA GLU A 10 11.15 10.18 1.31
C GLU A 10 10.67 9.40 0.08
N PHE A 11 11.60 8.94 -0.78
CA PHE A 11 11.27 8.11 -1.92
C PHE A 11 10.53 6.82 -1.54
N ASN A 12 11.03 6.11 -0.51
CA ASN A 12 10.39 4.91 0.03
C ASN A 12 8.97 5.17 0.53
N THR A 13 8.79 6.28 1.24
CA THR A 13 7.49 6.69 1.76
C THR A 13 6.53 6.99 0.61
N ILE A 14 6.99 7.66 -0.45
CA ILE A 14 6.20 7.92 -1.67
C ILE A 14 5.81 6.62 -2.38
N ILE A 15 6.75 5.68 -2.59
CA ILE A 15 6.46 4.37 -3.18
C ILE A 15 5.39 3.64 -2.36
N THR A 16 5.53 3.65 -1.04
CA THR A 16 4.58 2.99 -0.13
C THR A 16 3.21 3.64 -0.21
N MET A 17 3.14 4.97 -0.25
CA MET A 17 1.90 5.72 -0.45
C MET A 17 1.21 5.35 -1.76
N LEU A 18 1.95 5.34 -2.87
CA LEU A 18 1.42 4.99 -4.20
C LEU A 18 0.95 3.54 -4.25
N GLY A 19 1.73 2.62 -3.68
CA GLY A 19 1.38 1.21 -3.56
C GLY A 19 0.09 1.01 -2.78
N PHE A 20 -0.11 1.80 -1.73
CA PHE A 20 -1.33 1.78 -0.93
C PHE A 20 -2.54 2.40 -1.64
N ILE A 21 -2.37 3.47 -2.43
CA ILE A 21 -3.45 4.01 -3.29
C ILE A 21 -3.98 2.92 -4.21
N PHE A 22 -3.08 2.20 -4.88
CA PHE A 22 -3.46 1.11 -5.77
C PHE A 22 -4.07 -0.08 -5.02
N ALA A 23 -3.55 -0.42 -3.84
CA ALA A 23 -4.12 -1.44 -2.97
C ALA A 23 -5.56 -1.07 -2.55
N SER A 24 -5.82 0.21 -2.27
CA SER A 24 -7.14 0.72 -1.90
C SER A 24 -8.17 0.53 -3.02
N VAL A 25 -7.79 0.81 -4.27
CA VAL A 25 -8.66 0.56 -5.44
C VAL A 25 -8.90 -0.93 -5.66
N GLN A 26 -7.86 -1.76 -5.50
CA GLN A 26 -8.00 -3.22 -5.55
C GLN A 26 -8.96 -3.71 -4.45
N ALA A 27 -8.84 -3.17 -3.23
CA ALA A 27 -9.68 -3.53 -2.11
C ALA A 27 -11.14 -3.12 -2.35
N ALA A 28 -11.40 -1.89 -2.78
CA ALA A 28 -12.75 -1.41 -3.06
C ALA A 28 -13.46 -2.26 -4.12
N THR A 29 -12.78 -2.56 -5.23
CA THR A 29 -13.32 -3.43 -6.29
C THR A 29 -13.54 -4.88 -5.82
N GLY A 30 -12.64 -5.40 -4.97
CA GLY A 30 -12.78 -6.71 -4.36
C GLY A 30 -13.95 -6.78 -3.37
N VAL A 31 -14.09 -5.77 -2.52
CA VAL A 31 -15.17 -5.66 -1.53
C VAL A 31 -16.53 -5.54 -2.21
N TYR A 32 -16.61 -4.72 -3.27
CA TYR A 32 -17.81 -4.61 -4.08
C TYR A 32 -18.25 -5.99 -4.63
N ALA A 33 -17.33 -6.77 -5.19
CA ALA A 33 -17.67 -8.08 -5.73
C ALA A 33 -18.00 -9.12 -4.65
N ALA A 34 -17.21 -9.17 -3.57
CA ALA A 34 -17.28 -10.22 -2.56
C ALA A 34 -18.39 -10.00 -1.52
N PHE A 35 -18.60 -8.75 -1.09
CA PHE A 35 -19.51 -8.42 0.02
C PHE A 35 -20.77 -7.67 -0.43
N TYR A 36 -20.64 -6.71 -1.36
CA TYR A 36 -21.81 -5.97 -1.85
C TYR A 36 -22.64 -6.81 -2.84
N LYS A 37 -22.03 -7.30 -3.92
CA LYS A 37 -22.70 -8.18 -4.89
C LYS A 37 -22.78 -9.63 -4.44
N LYS A 38 -22.02 -10.03 -3.42
CA LYS A 38 -21.92 -11.42 -2.93
C LYS A 38 -21.61 -12.44 -4.04
N LYS A 39 -20.97 -11.98 -5.13
CA LYS A 39 -20.70 -12.75 -6.35
C LYS A 39 -19.29 -12.40 -6.83
N THR A 40 -18.28 -13.11 -6.33
CA THR A 40 -16.87 -12.90 -6.74
C THR A 40 -16.66 -13.09 -8.25
N ALA A 41 -17.52 -13.87 -8.91
CA ALA A 41 -17.53 -14.04 -10.36
C ALA A 41 -17.74 -12.72 -11.14
N VAL A 42 -18.31 -11.67 -10.52
CA VAL A 42 -18.46 -10.34 -11.12
C VAL A 42 -17.11 -9.74 -11.53
N LEU A 43 -16.03 -10.05 -10.81
CA LEU A 43 -14.67 -9.66 -11.22
C LEU A 43 -14.23 -10.28 -12.56
N ARG A 44 -14.89 -11.34 -13.02
CA ARG A 44 -14.62 -11.99 -14.31
C ARG A 44 -15.61 -11.59 -15.39
N THR A 45 -16.88 -11.36 -15.03
CA THR A 45 -17.96 -11.08 -15.99
C THR A 45 -18.18 -9.60 -16.26
N ASN A 46 -17.70 -8.72 -15.38
CA ASN A 46 -17.69 -7.28 -15.58
C ASN A 46 -16.27 -6.84 -15.95
N GLU A 47 -16.05 -6.52 -17.23
CA GLU A 47 -14.72 -6.16 -17.74
C GLU A 47 -14.16 -4.90 -17.08
N THR A 48 -15.00 -3.89 -16.82
CA THR A 48 -14.56 -2.64 -16.17
C THR A 48 -14.03 -2.94 -14.76
N LEU A 49 -14.82 -3.67 -13.96
CA LEU A 49 -14.45 -4.02 -12.59
C LEU A 49 -13.23 -4.96 -12.57
N GLY A 50 -13.22 -5.99 -13.42
CA GLY A 50 -12.16 -6.99 -13.49
C GLY A 50 -10.83 -6.46 -14.02
N ARG A 51 -10.87 -5.51 -14.96
CA ARG A 51 -9.67 -4.83 -15.46
C ARG A 51 -9.10 -3.92 -14.37
N ALA A 52 -9.93 -3.08 -13.75
CA ALA A 52 -9.50 -2.24 -12.63
C ALA A 52 -8.86 -3.07 -11.51
N HIS A 53 -9.55 -4.09 -11.01
CA HIS A 53 -9.06 -4.93 -9.92
C HIS A 53 -7.67 -5.53 -10.20
N ARG A 54 -7.46 -6.02 -11.43
CA ARG A 54 -6.17 -6.62 -11.84
C ARG A 54 -5.09 -5.58 -12.07
N THR A 55 -5.39 -4.48 -12.76
CA THR A 55 -4.41 -3.43 -13.06
C THR A 55 -3.90 -2.78 -11.77
N PHE A 56 -4.81 -2.35 -10.90
CA PHE A 56 -4.44 -1.73 -9.63
C PHE A 56 -3.74 -2.74 -8.69
N GLY A 57 -4.20 -3.99 -8.65
CA GLY A 57 -3.50 -5.04 -7.90
C GLY A 57 -2.09 -5.33 -8.41
N GLY A 58 -1.88 -5.29 -9.72
CA GLY A 58 -0.58 -5.46 -10.36
C GLY A 58 0.38 -4.33 -10.00
N PHE A 59 -0.05 -3.07 -10.13
CA PHE A 59 0.78 -1.92 -9.76
C PHE A 59 1.09 -1.88 -8.27
N SER A 60 0.12 -2.21 -7.42
CA SER A 60 0.36 -2.36 -5.98
C SER A 60 1.45 -3.40 -5.72
N THR A 61 1.35 -4.59 -6.32
CA THR A 61 2.36 -5.64 -6.16
C THR A 61 3.74 -5.21 -6.67
N LEU A 62 3.81 -4.52 -7.80
CA LEU A 62 5.06 -3.98 -8.34
C LEU A 62 5.73 -3.02 -7.36
N LEU A 63 4.98 -2.05 -6.83
CA LEU A 63 5.51 -1.07 -5.87
C LEU A 63 5.91 -1.73 -4.54
N PHE A 64 5.19 -2.76 -4.11
CA PHE A 64 5.62 -3.57 -2.97
C PHE A 64 6.98 -4.21 -3.21
N LEU A 65 7.19 -4.84 -4.38
CA LEU A 65 8.46 -5.49 -4.70
C LEU A 65 9.61 -4.49 -4.81
N MET A 66 9.35 -3.28 -5.32
CA MET A 66 10.34 -2.19 -5.32
C MET A 66 10.73 -1.78 -3.90
N GLY A 67 9.73 -1.54 -3.03
CA GLY A 67 9.98 -1.21 -1.61
C GLY A 67 10.67 -2.35 -0.86
N LEU A 68 10.29 -3.60 -1.14
CA LEU A 68 10.92 -4.80 -0.55
C LEU A 68 12.39 -4.92 -0.98
N PHE A 69 12.69 -4.73 -2.26
CA PHE A 69 14.07 -4.75 -2.76
C PHE A 69 14.93 -3.74 -2.00
N GLN A 70 14.46 -2.49 -1.91
CA GLN A 70 15.16 -1.43 -1.21
C GLN A 70 15.29 -1.70 0.30
N GLY A 71 14.23 -2.22 0.92
CA GLY A 71 14.22 -2.60 2.35
C GLY A 71 15.20 -3.72 2.66
N VAL A 72 15.27 -4.75 1.81
CA VAL A 72 16.22 -5.86 1.95
C VAL A 72 17.65 -5.38 1.74
N THR A 73 17.91 -4.56 0.72
CA THR A 73 19.26 -4.01 0.50
C THR A 73 19.71 -3.13 1.67
N GLY A 74 18.81 -2.30 2.20
CA GLY A 74 19.10 -1.45 3.37
C GLY A 74 19.33 -2.27 4.63
N PHE A 75 18.53 -3.32 4.86
CA PHE A 75 18.69 -4.23 5.99
C PHE A 75 20.01 -4.99 5.93
N ILE A 76 20.39 -5.52 4.76
CA ILE A 76 21.68 -6.19 4.57
C ILE A 76 22.85 -5.22 4.79
N ALA A 77 22.79 -4.01 4.22
CA ALA A 77 23.82 -3.00 4.43
C ALA A 77 24.01 -2.67 5.92
N ALA A 78 22.90 -2.54 6.65
CA ALA A 78 22.90 -2.28 8.07
C ALA A 78 23.52 -3.44 8.89
N LEU A 79 23.26 -4.70 8.50
CA LEU A 79 23.87 -5.88 9.13
C LEU A 79 25.38 -5.98 8.87
N ILE A 80 25.85 -5.57 7.69
CA ILE A 80 27.27 -5.65 7.30
C ILE A 80 28.08 -4.52 7.95
N ASN A 81 27.48 -3.34 8.14
CA ASN A 81 28.13 -2.16 8.71
C ASN A 81 27.48 -1.71 10.03
N PRO A 82 27.50 -2.53 11.10
CA PRO A 82 26.82 -2.21 12.36
C PRO A 82 27.46 -1.03 13.12
N ALA A 83 28.71 -0.65 12.79
CA ALA A 83 29.50 0.35 13.50
C ALA A 83 29.34 1.81 13.00
N GLY A 84 28.36 2.11 12.14
CA GLY A 84 27.88 3.50 11.95
C GLY A 84 28.71 4.45 11.08
N GLY A 85 29.51 3.93 10.13
CA GLY A 85 30.30 4.77 9.22
C GLY A 85 29.54 5.24 7.96
N GLU A 86 28.64 4.41 7.43
CA GLU A 86 27.89 4.70 6.20
C GLU A 86 26.41 4.39 6.38
N THR A 87 25.56 5.32 5.93
CA THR A 87 24.10 5.23 5.98
C THR A 87 23.56 4.11 5.08
N PRO A 88 22.50 3.36 5.51
CA PRO A 88 21.78 3.47 6.77
C PRO A 88 22.41 2.62 7.89
N ALA A 89 22.58 3.22 9.07
CA ALA A 89 23.04 2.50 10.25
C ALA A 89 21.96 1.51 10.74
N PHE A 90 22.39 0.39 11.34
CA PHE A 90 21.47 -0.55 11.98
C PHE A 90 20.93 0.02 13.29
N GLU A 91 19.81 0.72 13.21
CA GLU A 91 19.22 1.48 14.32
C GLU A 91 18.28 0.63 15.18
N ALA A 92 18.72 -0.57 15.59
CA ALA A 92 17.92 -1.49 16.39
C ALA A 92 17.48 -0.93 17.75
N ASN A 93 18.08 0.18 18.22
CA ASN A 93 17.69 0.87 19.44
C ASN A 93 16.60 1.93 19.22
N ARG A 94 16.26 2.28 17.97
CA ARG A 94 15.26 3.32 17.66
C ARG A 94 13.87 2.71 17.47
N ILE A 95 12.88 3.33 18.11
CA ILE A 95 11.48 2.88 17.99
C ILE A 95 10.98 3.02 16.56
N SER A 96 11.35 4.10 15.86
CA SER A 96 10.95 4.37 14.47
C SER A 96 11.44 3.28 13.51
N PHE A 97 12.68 2.83 13.66
CA PHE A 97 13.26 1.70 12.92
C PHE A 97 12.52 0.40 13.24
N ASN A 98 12.41 0.05 14.53
CA ASN A 98 11.81 -1.20 14.97
C ASN A 98 10.33 -1.33 14.57
N LEU A 99 9.55 -0.25 14.70
CA LEU A 99 8.13 -0.25 14.37
C LEU A 99 7.90 -0.64 12.90
N HIS A 100 8.64 -0.02 11.98
CA HIS A 100 8.43 -0.27 10.56
C HIS A 100 9.09 -1.58 10.10
N VAL A 101 10.32 -1.86 10.53
CA VAL A 101 11.09 -3.02 10.06
C VAL A 101 10.49 -4.33 10.56
N TRP A 102 10.25 -4.48 11.87
CA TRP A 102 9.77 -5.75 12.41
C TRP A 102 8.36 -6.10 11.95
N ILE A 103 7.48 -5.09 11.83
CA ILE A 103 6.12 -5.27 11.31
C ILE A 103 6.14 -5.62 9.81
N SER A 104 7.16 -5.19 9.06
CA SER A 104 7.27 -5.49 7.63
C SER A 104 7.55 -6.96 7.32
N PHE A 105 8.17 -7.74 8.24
CA PHE A 105 8.40 -9.18 8.02
C PHE A 105 7.11 -10.00 7.85
N PRO A 106 6.16 -10.01 8.81
CA PRO A 106 4.91 -10.75 8.64
C PRO A 106 4.08 -10.22 7.47
N ILE A 107 4.12 -8.90 7.20
CA ILE A 107 3.44 -8.32 6.04
C ILE A 107 4.03 -8.84 4.72
N THR A 108 5.36 -8.96 4.65
CA THR A 108 6.04 -9.52 3.48
C THR A 108 5.59 -10.95 3.23
N VAL A 109 5.47 -11.77 4.27
CA VAL A 109 4.92 -13.13 4.15
C VAL A 109 3.50 -13.11 3.57
N ILE A 110 2.62 -12.25 4.07
CA ILE A 110 1.23 -12.13 3.59
C ILE A 110 1.20 -11.74 2.10
N ILE A 111 1.97 -10.73 1.69
CA ILE A 111 1.95 -10.22 0.31
C ILE A 111 2.61 -11.21 -0.66
N LEU A 112 3.71 -11.86 -0.28
CA LEU A 112 4.34 -12.90 -1.08
C LEU A 112 3.43 -14.12 -1.21
N TRP A 113 2.76 -14.53 -0.12
CA TRP A 113 1.80 -15.63 -0.15
C TRP A 113 0.62 -15.33 -1.07
N LYS A 114 0.04 -14.12 -0.97
CA LYS A 114 -1.04 -13.67 -1.87
C LYS A 114 -0.59 -13.65 -3.32
N SER A 115 0.61 -13.15 -3.59
CA SER A 115 1.19 -13.14 -4.93
C SER A 115 1.38 -14.57 -5.45
N TYR A 116 1.98 -15.45 -4.66
CA TYR A 116 2.20 -16.86 -4.99
C TYR A 116 0.89 -17.57 -5.35
N ILE A 117 -0.13 -17.52 -4.48
CA ILE A 117 -1.42 -18.16 -4.78
C ILE A 117 -2.06 -17.54 -6.03
N SER A 118 -1.97 -16.22 -6.22
CA SER A 118 -2.55 -15.54 -7.38
C SER A 118 -1.91 -15.95 -8.70
N TYR A 119 -0.62 -16.29 -8.70
CA TYR A 119 0.10 -16.75 -9.90
C TYR A 119 -0.02 -18.26 -10.10
N PHE A 120 0.33 -19.05 -9.10
CA PHE A 120 0.51 -20.50 -9.22
C PHE A 120 -0.75 -21.31 -8.86
N SER A 121 -1.67 -20.75 -8.07
CA SER A 121 -2.80 -21.49 -7.51
C SER A 121 -4.13 -20.73 -7.62
N LYS A 122 -4.43 -20.20 -8.82
CA LYS A 122 -5.62 -19.36 -9.09
C LYS A 122 -6.95 -19.96 -8.62
N LYS A 123 -7.11 -21.30 -8.68
CA LYS A 123 -8.33 -21.99 -8.21
C LYS A 123 -8.58 -21.76 -6.70
N ASN A 124 -7.53 -21.72 -5.90
CA ASN A 124 -7.63 -21.56 -4.43
C ASN A 124 -7.98 -20.12 -4.04
N VAL A 125 -7.59 -19.12 -4.84
CA VAL A 125 -7.96 -17.71 -4.60
C VAL A 125 -9.48 -17.52 -4.55
N PHE A 126 -10.22 -18.15 -5.48
CA PHE A 126 -11.67 -17.98 -5.55
C PHE A 126 -12.44 -18.80 -4.52
N LYS A 127 -11.86 -19.92 -4.03
CA LYS A 127 -12.48 -20.78 -3.01
C LYS A 127 -12.21 -20.30 -1.59
N GLN A 128 -10.97 -19.93 -1.27
CA GLN A 128 -10.50 -19.66 0.10
C GLN A 128 -9.89 -18.25 0.27
N GLY A 129 -9.52 -17.58 -0.84
CA GLY A 129 -8.77 -16.32 -0.83
C GLY A 129 -9.59 -15.04 -0.67
N LYS A 130 -10.87 -15.10 -0.31
CA LYS A 130 -11.69 -13.88 -0.08
C LYS A 130 -11.10 -13.01 1.05
N TRP A 131 -10.61 -13.66 2.11
CA TRP A 131 -9.94 -13.00 3.23
C TRP A 131 -8.54 -12.50 2.89
N LEU A 132 -7.87 -13.14 1.92
CA LEU A 132 -6.51 -12.79 1.52
C LEU A 132 -6.44 -11.40 0.88
N GLY A 133 -7.51 -10.98 0.17
CA GLY A 133 -7.65 -9.61 -0.32
C GLY A 133 -7.70 -8.58 0.82
N MET A 134 -8.52 -8.84 1.84
CA MET A 134 -8.60 -7.98 3.03
C MET A 134 -7.29 -7.96 3.82
N ALA A 135 -6.67 -9.14 4.02
CA ALA A 135 -5.37 -9.24 4.68
C ALA A 135 -4.28 -8.44 3.96
N THR A 136 -4.26 -8.48 2.61
CA THR A 136 -3.32 -7.67 1.81
C THR A 136 -3.59 -6.19 1.98
N PHE A 137 -4.86 -5.76 1.96
CA PHE A 137 -5.21 -4.36 2.16
C PHE A 137 -4.82 -3.87 3.56
N THR A 138 -5.14 -4.63 4.61
CA THR A 138 -4.72 -4.33 5.99
C THR A 138 -3.20 -4.26 6.12
N SER A 139 -2.49 -5.18 5.46
CA SER A 139 -1.02 -5.18 5.44
C SER A 139 -0.47 -3.88 4.82
N TRP A 140 -1.03 -3.46 3.69
CA TRP A 140 -0.67 -2.18 3.08
C TRP A 140 -0.99 -0.98 3.96
N THR A 141 -2.16 -0.97 4.61
CA THR A 141 -2.54 0.08 5.56
C THR A 141 -1.51 0.19 6.68
N ILE A 142 -1.12 -0.93 7.28
CA ILE A 142 -0.14 -0.96 8.35
C ILE A 142 1.23 -0.51 7.85
N MET A 143 1.70 -1.00 6.70
CA MET A 143 2.96 -0.55 6.09
C MET A 143 2.97 0.95 5.85
N TRP A 144 1.89 1.50 5.29
CA TRP A 144 1.78 2.91 5.00
C TRP A 144 1.83 3.76 6.27
N VAL A 145 0.99 3.42 7.26
CA VAL A 145 0.92 4.16 8.52
C VAL A 145 2.26 4.11 9.25
N THR A 146 2.86 2.92 9.37
CA THR A 146 4.15 2.75 10.04
C THR A 146 5.29 3.43 9.29
N SER A 147 5.30 3.38 7.95
CA SER A 147 6.29 4.10 7.12
C SER A 147 6.18 5.60 7.29
N ALA A 148 4.96 6.16 7.27
CA ALA A 148 4.75 7.58 7.46
C ALA A 148 5.19 8.03 8.87
N ILE A 149 4.78 7.31 9.90
CA ILE A 149 5.19 7.59 11.29
C ILE A 149 6.71 7.51 11.42
N ALA A 150 7.33 6.43 10.91
CA ALA A 150 8.78 6.26 10.96
C ALA A 150 9.54 7.35 10.21
N PHE A 151 9.04 7.79 9.05
CA PHE A 151 9.63 8.91 8.31
C PHE A 151 9.62 10.18 9.15
N TYR A 152 8.45 10.63 9.60
CA TYR A 152 8.31 11.89 10.33
C TYR A 152 8.92 11.87 11.74
N ALA A 153 9.09 10.69 12.35
CA ALA A 153 9.83 10.55 13.60
C ALA A 153 11.33 10.84 13.46
N ASN A 154 11.87 10.81 12.24
CA ASN A 154 13.29 11.03 11.95
C ASN A 154 13.56 12.32 11.14
N VAL A 155 12.55 13.18 10.97
CA VAL A 155 12.67 14.47 10.28
C VAL A 155 13.14 15.56 11.23
N GLU A 156 14.08 16.38 10.76
CA GLU A 156 14.57 17.56 11.48
C GLU A 156 13.46 18.56 11.83
N GLY A 157 13.47 19.06 13.08
CA GLY A 157 12.53 20.07 13.56
C GLY A 157 11.26 19.54 14.20
N MET A 158 11.12 18.22 14.38
CA MET A 158 9.96 17.62 15.04
C MET A 158 10.14 17.50 16.56
N PRO A 159 9.14 17.87 17.38
CA PRO A 159 9.26 17.86 18.85
C PRO A 159 9.39 16.45 19.44
N TRP A 160 8.99 15.41 18.70
CA TRP A 160 9.16 14.00 19.08
C TRP A 160 10.25 13.29 18.28
N SER A 161 11.09 14.03 17.54
CA SER A 161 12.39 13.52 17.07
C SER A 161 13.28 13.33 18.31
N ALA A 162 12.93 12.35 19.15
CA ALA A 162 13.45 12.17 20.49
C ALA A 162 14.83 11.49 20.50
N ASP A 163 15.32 11.04 19.34
CA ASP A 163 16.64 10.44 19.22
C ASP A 163 17.63 11.47 18.66
N ALA A 164 18.75 11.66 19.35
CA ALA A 164 19.77 12.71 19.20
C ALA A 164 20.56 12.70 17.86
N GLY A 165 19.86 12.60 16.75
CA GLY A 165 20.37 12.67 15.39
C GLY A 165 19.19 12.57 14.44
N THR A 166 18.72 13.74 13.99
CA THR A 166 17.80 13.84 12.85
C THR A 166 18.49 13.21 11.65
N LEU A 167 17.86 12.21 11.02
CA LEU A 167 18.49 11.47 9.93
C LEU A 167 18.25 12.14 8.59
N HIS A 168 17.14 12.88 8.47
CA HIS A 168 16.67 13.40 7.19
C HIS A 168 16.17 14.85 7.33
N LYS A 169 16.45 15.65 6.30
CA LYS A 169 15.90 16.99 6.12
C LYS A 169 14.38 16.92 5.95
N ALA A 170 13.72 18.08 6.06
CA ALA A 170 12.31 18.21 5.72
C ALA A 170 12.02 17.64 4.31
N PRO A 171 10.84 17.01 4.13
CA PRO A 171 10.44 16.46 2.84
C PRO A 171 10.33 17.57 1.79
N GLY A 172 10.73 17.27 0.55
CA GLY A 172 10.52 18.17 -0.59
C GLY A 172 9.19 17.97 -1.29
N VAL A 173 8.57 16.80 -1.10
CA VAL A 173 7.33 16.36 -1.77
C VAL A 173 6.23 16.02 -0.77
N LEU A 174 6.56 15.32 0.32
CA LEU A 174 5.58 15.03 1.38
C LEU A 174 5.19 16.31 2.13
N LEU A 175 4.07 16.27 2.83
CA LEU A 175 3.60 17.42 3.60
C LEU A 175 4.62 17.85 4.67
N PRO A 176 4.74 19.16 4.96
CA PRO A 176 5.74 19.68 5.90
C PRO A 176 5.53 19.12 7.32
N PRO A 177 6.60 19.04 8.14
CA PRO A 177 6.55 18.43 9.46
C PRO A 177 5.64 19.23 10.42
N SER A 178 4.41 18.74 10.59
CA SER A 178 3.46 19.18 11.63
C SER A 178 2.48 18.04 11.93
N ILE A 179 1.90 18.02 13.14
CA ILE A 179 0.93 16.97 13.53
C ILE A 179 -0.21 16.87 12.51
N TRP A 180 -0.80 18.00 12.13
CA TRP A 180 -1.91 18.05 11.18
C TRP A 180 -1.51 17.59 9.79
N ALA A 181 -0.34 18.01 9.30
CA ALA A 181 0.19 17.54 8.03
C ALA A 181 0.41 16.03 8.01
N ILE A 182 0.85 15.42 9.10
CA ILE A 182 1.05 13.97 9.17
C ILE A 182 -0.26 13.22 9.14
N VAL A 183 -1.25 13.68 9.92
CA VAL A 183 -2.60 13.09 9.89
C VAL A 183 -3.16 13.17 8.48
N LEU A 184 -3.06 14.33 7.83
CA LEU A 184 -3.47 14.51 6.44
C LEU A 184 -2.68 13.60 5.50
N GLN A 185 -1.35 13.52 5.64
CA GLN A 185 -0.49 12.66 4.84
C GLN A 185 -0.97 11.22 4.91
N ILE A 186 -1.20 10.71 6.12
CA ILE A 186 -1.70 9.35 6.37
C ILE A 186 -3.05 9.13 5.69
N LEU A 187 -3.95 10.11 5.72
CA LEU A 187 -5.31 10.01 5.16
C LEU A 187 -5.37 10.14 3.63
N ILE A 188 -4.47 10.91 3.01
CA ILE A 188 -4.43 11.17 1.56
C ILE A 188 -4.63 9.90 0.71
N PRO A 189 -3.85 8.81 0.89
CA PRO A 189 -3.98 7.66 0.02
C PRO A 189 -5.32 6.92 0.17
N PHE A 190 -5.96 6.97 1.34
CA PHE A 190 -7.31 6.44 1.53
C PHE A 190 -8.32 7.24 0.72
N VAL A 191 -8.26 8.57 0.81
CA VAL A 191 -9.17 9.49 0.12
C VAL A 191 -8.99 9.36 -1.39
N ILE A 192 -7.74 9.41 -1.88
CA ILE A 192 -7.45 9.24 -3.31
C ILE A 192 -7.89 7.86 -3.80
N GLY A 193 -7.60 6.79 -3.05
CA GLY A 193 -8.06 5.44 -3.37
C GLY A 193 -9.58 5.34 -3.50
N ALA A 194 -10.32 5.97 -2.58
CA ALA A 194 -11.78 6.04 -2.64
C ALA A 194 -12.27 6.84 -3.86
N LEU A 195 -11.71 8.03 -4.11
CA LEU A 195 -12.06 8.89 -5.24
C LEU A 195 -11.84 8.20 -6.59
N ILE A 196 -10.75 7.44 -6.74
CA ILE A 196 -10.48 6.63 -7.95
C ILE A 196 -11.48 5.46 -8.07
N SER A 197 -11.83 4.85 -6.94
CA SER A 197 -12.73 3.68 -6.92
C SER A 197 -14.17 4.04 -7.29
N LEU A 198 -14.67 5.19 -6.87
CA LEU A 198 -16.06 5.62 -7.09
C LEU A 198 -16.52 5.53 -8.55
N PRO A 199 -15.87 6.17 -9.55
CA PRO A 199 -16.31 6.10 -10.94
C PRO A 199 -16.25 4.67 -11.51
N ILE A 200 -15.30 3.85 -11.05
CA ILE A 200 -15.17 2.44 -11.45
C ILE A 200 -16.37 1.65 -10.95
N LEU A 201 -16.73 1.82 -9.67
CA LEU A 201 -17.85 1.11 -9.05
C LEU A 201 -19.20 1.56 -9.63
N VAL A 202 -19.41 2.86 -9.85
CA VAL A 202 -20.61 3.39 -10.48
C VAL A 202 -20.79 2.80 -11.89
N LYS A 203 -19.73 2.83 -12.71
CA LYS A 203 -19.76 2.26 -14.07
C LYS A 203 -19.99 0.75 -14.04
N ALA A 204 -19.34 0.03 -13.14
CA ALA A 204 -19.52 -1.41 -12.98
C ALA A 204 -20.98 -1.74 -12.62
N HIS A 205 -21.57 -1.01 -11.68
CA HIS A 205 -22.95 -1.18 -11.26
C HIS A 205 -23.94 -0.96 -12.41
N LYS A 206 -23.78 0.13 -13.16
CA LYS A 206 -24.63 0.45 -14.32
C LYS A 206 -24.64 -0.69 -15.35
N ILE A 207 -23.47 -1.23 -15.70
CA ILE A 207 -23.33 -2.35 -16.63
C ILE A 207 -24.03 -3.61 -16.12
N GLU A 208 -24.01 -3.87 -14.81
CA GLU A 208 -24.69 -5.02 -14.23
C GLU A 208 -26.21 -4.89 -14.30
N VAL A 209 -26.76 -3.72 -13.95
CA VAL A 209 -28.19 -3.43 -14.03
C VAL A 209 -28.70 -3.59 -15.47
N GLU A 210 -27.97 -3.07 -16.46
CA GLU A 210 -28.32 -3.23 -17.88
C GLU A 210 -28.26 -4.70 -18.35
N LYS A 211 -27.34 -5.50 -17.80
CA LYS A 211 -27.26 -6.94 -18.12
C LYS A 211 -28.43 -7.71 -17.49
N GLU A 212 -28.85 -7.34 -16.29
CA GLU A 212 -29.99 -7.96 -15.60
C GLU A 212 -31.31 -7.63 -16.29
N SER A 213 -31.54 -6.37 -16.67
CA SER A 213 -32.75 -5.98 -17.40
C SER A 213 -32.88 -6.68 -18.76
N LYS A 214 -31.79 -6.80 -19.52
CA LYS A 214 -31.75 -7.54 -20.78
C LYS A 214 -31.99 -9.04 -20.63
N ARG A 215 -31.70 -9.62 -19.46
CA ARG A 215 -31.99 -11.04 -19.18
C ARG A 215 -33.47 -11.24 -18.88
N GLN A 216 -34.08 -10.33 -18.13
CA GLN A 216 -35.51 -10.36 -17.81
C GLN A 216 -36.38 -10.17 -19.06
N GLN A 217 -35.97 -9.32 -20.00
CA GLN A 217 -36.68 -9.13 -21.28
C GLN A 217 -36.61 -10.34 -22.23
N LYS A 218 -35.72 -11.31 -21.97
CA LYS A 218 -35.56 -12.53 -22.78
C LYS A 218 -36.21 -13.76 -22.16
N GLN A 219 -36.78 -13.63 -20.97
CA GLN A 219 -37.54 -14.68 -20.27
C GLN A 219 -39.03 -14.43 -20.48
#